data_AF-A0A8J6V625-F1
#
_entry.id   AF-A0A8J6V625-F1
#
_cell.length_a   1.000
_cell.length_b   1.000
_cell.length_c   1.000
_cell.angle_alpha   90.00
_cell.angle_beta   90.00
_cell.angle_gamma   90.00
#
_symmetry.space_group_name_H-M   'P 1'
#
loop_
_entity.id
_entity.type
_entity.pdbx_description
1 polymer ?
#
loop_
_entity_poly.entity_id
_entity_poly.type
_entity_poly.pdbx_seq_one_letter_code
_entity_poly.pdbx_strand_id
1 'polypeptide(L)'
;MLSWLKLNRLNFFPSVTSKIILAVVFLFFLIGFVSVLAFSPKESLISWEEVNVAPSALVRAAVRQNYLGFKTEKPLNQNQIKVLKVPSKGAGDLYAIDFNTPYLCGSGGCLYAVYTPEGRSVLSLLLNSKLPKGTPLFSIGEQTRNGFPCLVIAQPQVEEETVSRSRYCYEGRGFTLVNSSVTKGGA
;
A
#
# COMPACT_ATOMS: atom_id res chain seq x y z
N MET A 1 -7.54 -21.84 78.38
CA MET A 1 -8.21 -22.67 77.35
C MET A 1 -8.53 -21.77 76.16
N LEU A 2 -7.65 -21.76 75.14
CA LEU A 2 -7.89 -21.37 73.73
C LEU A 2 -6.51 -21.23 73.07
N SER A 3 -6.12 -22.25 72.29
CA SER A 3 -4.90 -22.32 71.50
C SER A 3 -5.28 -22.40 70.03
N TRP A 4 -4.98 -21.34 69.28
CA TRP A 4 -4.98 -21.22 67.81
C TRP A 4 -4.10 -19.97 67.54
N LEU A 5 -3.12 -19.92 66.64
CA LEU A 5 -3.01 -20.48 65.30
C LEU A 5 -1.57 -20.91 64.95
N LYS A 6 -1.47 -22.03 64.23
CA LYS A 6 -0.33 -22.39 63.38
C LYS A 6 -0.26 -21.44 62.18
N LEU A 7 0.90 -20.83 61.95
CA LEU A 7 1.25 -20.19 60.69
C LEU A 7 2.30 -21.05 59.96
N ASN A 8 1.88 -21.67 58.86
CA ASN A 8 2.77 -22.30 57.89
C ASN A 8 3.59 -21.21 57.19
N ARG A 9 4.91 -21.18 57.42
CA ARG A 9 5.87 -20.53 56.49
C ARG A 9 6.54 -21.60 55.64
N LEU A 10 6.07 -21.76 54.41
CA LEU A 10 6.85 -22.36 53.34
C LEU A 10 7.91 -21.34 52.92
N ASN A 11 9.10 -21.43 53.49
CA ASN A 11 10.27 -20.69 53.02
C ASN A 11 10.78 -21.35 51.73
N PHE A 12 10.21 -20.95 50.59
CA PHE A 12 10.75 -21.28 49.28
C PHE A 12 11.97 -20.38 49.01
N PHE A 13 13.15 -20.81 49.47
CA PHE A 13 14.41 -20.16 49.15
C PHE A 13 14.78 -20.50 47.69
N PRO A 14 14.81 -19.54 46.74
CA PRO A 14 15.24 -19.84 45.39
C PRO A 14 16.76 -20.07 45.39
N SER A 15 17.16 -21.32 45.10
CA SER A 15 18.52 -21.70 44.74
C SER A 15 19.07 -20.79 43.63
N VAL A 16 20.39 -20.52 43.67
CA VAL A 16 21.12 -19.71 42.67
C VAL A 16 20.80 -20.13 41.22
N THR A 17 20.55 -21.42 41.01
CA THR A 17 20.15 -21.99 39.71
C THR A 17 18.82 -21.42 39.19
N SER A 18 17.85 -21.15 40.07
CA SER A 18 16.55 -20.58 39.72
C SER A 18 16.65 -19.14 39.22
N LYS A 19 17.62 -18.36 39.75
CA LYS A 19 17.84 -16.97 39.32
C LYS A 19 18.48 -16.89 37.94
N ILE A 20 19.39 -17.82 37.64
CA ILE A 20 20.06 -17.93 36.33
C ILE A 20 19.06 -18.32 35.25
N ILE A 21 18.20 -19.31 35.50
CA ILE A 21 17.18 -19.76 34.54
C ILE A 21 16.20 -18.61 34.22
N LEU A 22 15.74 -17.89 35.24
CA LEU A 22 14.83 -16.76 35.04
C LEU A 22 15.46 -15.64 34.19
N ALA A 23 16.75 -15.34 34.43
CA ALA A 23 17.48 -14.34 33.67
C ALA A 23 17.66 -14.73 32.19
N VAL A 24 17.95 -16.01 31.92
CA VAL A 24 18.09 -16.53 30.55
C VAL A 24 16.74 -16.49 29.81
N VAL A 25 15.64 -16.92 30.45
CA VAL A 25 14.29 -16.85 29.85
C VAL A 25 13.89 -15.42 29.54
N PHE A 26 14.17 -14.48 30.46
CA PHE A 26 13.90 -13.06 30.26
C PHE A 26 14.71 -12.47 29.10
N LEU A 27 15.99 -12.87 28.96
CA LEU A 27 16.84 -12.47 27.84
C LEU A 27 16.29 -12.96 26.49
N PHE A 28 15.86 -14.22 26.39
CA PHE A 28 15.23 -14.74 25.17
C PHE A 28 13.91 -14.03 24.84
N PHE A 29 13.11 -13.69 25.85
CA PHE A 29 11.88 -12.93 25.67
C PHE A 29 12.15 -11.52 25.14
N LEU A 30 13.18 -10.84 25.66
CA LEU A 30 13.61 -9.53 25.19
C LEU A 30 14.14 -9.57 23.74
N ILE A 31 14.93 -10.58 23.38
CA ILE A 31 15.45 -10.74 22.01
C ILE A 31 14.31 -11.01 21.01
N GLY A 32 13.33 -11.83 21.39
CA GLY A 32 12.14 -12.09 20.58
C GLY A 32 11.26 -10.85 20.39
N PHE A 33 11.10 -10.03 21.43
CA PHE A 33 10.25 -8.82 21.38
C PHE A 33 10.84 -7.71 20.50
N VAL A 34 12.17 -7.56 20.48
CA VAL A 34 12.85 -6.55 19.63
C VAL A 34 12.65 -6.85 18.14
N SER A 35 12.48 -8.11 17.76
CA SER A 35 12.36 -8.53 16.36
C SER A 35 10.98 -8.24 15.74
N VAL A 36 9.93 -8.04 16.56
CA VAL A 36 8.56 -7.77 16.07
C VAL A 36 8.35 -6.27 15.75
N LEU A 37 9.14 -5.37 16.35
CA LEU A 37 8.97 -3.92 16.19
C LEU A 37 9.74 -3.33 14.99
N ALA A 38 10.53 -4.13 14.27
CA ALA A 38 11.41 -3.64 13.20
C ALA A 38 10.83 -3.79 11.77
N PHE A 39 9.60 -4.29 11.60
CA PHE A 39 8.99 -4.44 10.28
C PHE A 39 8.29 -3.14 9.84
N SER A 40 9.08 -2.12 9.50
CA SER A 40 8.59 -1.01 8.69
C SER A 40 8.67 -1.43 7.22
N PRO A 41 7.55 -1.66 6.52
CA PRO A 41 7.59 -2.01 5.10
C PRO A 41 8.26 -0.87 4.33
N LYS A 42 9.34 -1.20 3.61
CA LYS A 42 10.03 -0.29 2.69
C LYS A 42 9.20 -0.18 1.42
N GLU A 43 8.43 0.89 1.32
CA GLU A 43 7.78 1.28 0.07
C GLU A 43 8.82 1.88 -0.88
N SER A 44 8.90 1.38 -2.11
CA SER A 44 9.72 2.03 -3.14
C SER A 44 8.89 3.09 -3.86
N LEU A 45 9.49 4.27 -4.02
CA LEU A 45 8.92 5.36 -4.79
C LEU A 45 9.04 5.06 -6.28
N ILE A 46 7.93 5.24 -6.99
CA ILE A 46 7.84 5.16 -8.45
C ILE A 46 7.36 6.51 -8.97
N SER A 47 7.96 6.99 -10.05
CA SER A 47 7.69 8.32 -10.60
C SER A 47 6.73 8.24 -11.78
N TRP A 48 5.82 9.21 -11.85
CA TRP A 48 4.98 9.42 -13.02
C TRP A 48 5.83 10.00 -14.17
N GLU A 49 5.65 9.43 -15.36
CA GLU A 49 6.39 9.75 -16.57
C GLU A 49 5.43 10.12 -17.71
N GLU A 50 5.97 10.62 -18.82
CA GLU A 50 5.21 10.91 -20.03
C GLU A 50 4.67 9.64 -20.69
N VAL A 51 3.59 9.78 -21.45
CA VAL A 51 2.87 8.66 -22.10
C VAL A 51 3.73 7.76 -22.99
N ASN A 52 4.87 8.26 -23.49
CA ASN A 52 5.78 7.57 -24.40
C ASN A 52 6.43 6.32 -23.79
N VAL A 53 6.41 6.17 -22.47
CA VAL A 53 6.98 5.00 -21.78
C VAL A 53 6.07 3.78 -21.81
N ALA A 54 4.81 3.95 -22.22
CA ALA A 54 3.85 2.88 -22.42
C ALA A 54 3.77 2.45 -23.89
N PRO A 55 3.43 1.17 -24.18
CA PRO A 55 3.11 0.74 -25.52
C PRO A 55 1.96 1.59 -26.12
N SER A 56 2.13 2.12 -27.32
CA SER A 56 1.13 2.97 -27.98
C SER A 56 -0.23 2.28 -28.18
N ALA A 57 -0.24 0.96 -28.34
CA ALA A 57 -1.46 0.16 -28.39
C ALA A 57 -2.23 0.17 -27.05
N LEU A 58 -1.51 0.08 -25.93
CA LEU A 58 -2.07 0.14 -24.58
C LEU A 58 -2.68 1.51 -24.32
N VAL A 59 -1.96 2.60 -24.64
CA VAL A 59 -2.46 3.97 -24.48
C VAL A 59 -3.75 4.18 -25.28
N ARG A 60 -3.77 3.74 -26.55
CA ARG A 60 -4.98 3.80 -27.37
C ARG A 60 -6.13 3.00 -26.76
N ALA A 61 -5.88 1.80 -26.25
CA ALA A 61 -6.90 0.99 -25.59
C ALA A 61 -7.43 1.67 -24.32
N ALA A 62 -6.56 2.25 -23.50
CA ALA A 62 -6.93 2.96 -22.27
C ALA A 62 -7.79 4.19 -22.56
N VAL A 63 -7.39 5.02 -23.54
CA VAL A 63 -8.21 6.15 -23.99
C VAL A 63 -9.54 5.66 -24.54
N ARG A 64 -9.53 4.61 -25.34
CA ARG A 64 -10.75 4.04 -25.94
C ARG A 64 -11.76 3.60 -24.87
N GLN A 65 -11.28 2.93 -23.82
CA GLN A 65 -12.11 2.34 -22.76
C GLN A 65 -12.73 3.39 -21.83
N ASN A 66 -12.07 4.54 -21.64
CA ASN A 66 -12.49 5.52 -20.63
C ASN A 66 -13.01 6.83 -21.21
N TYR A 67 -12.65 7.17 -22.45
CA TYR A 67 -12.95 8.47 -23.05
C TYR A 67 -14.08 8.43 -24.09
N LEU A 68 -14.31 7.29 -24.78
CA LEU A 68 -15.25 7.23 -25.90
C LEU A 68 -16.74 7.42 -25.54
N GLY A 69 -17.10 7.39 -24.25
CA GLY A 69 -18.47 7.67 -23.81
C GLY A 69 -18.82 9.16 -23.81
N PHE A 70 -17.83 10.03 -23.83
CA PHE A 70 -18.04 11.47 -23.91
C PHE A 70 -18.13 11.88 -25.37
N LYS A 71 -19.29 12.37 -25.79
CA LYS A 71 -19.46 13.16 -27.03
C LYS A 71 -18.77 14.52 -26.85
N THR A 72 -17.49 14.52 -26.51
CA THR A 72 -16.71 15.74 -26.37
C THR A 72 -16.20 16.12 -27.75
N GLU A 73 -16.56 17.33 -28.19
CA GLU A 73 -16.07 17.92 -29.44
C GLU A 73 -14.55 18.06 -29.49
N LYS A 74 -13.88 17.88 -28.35
CA LYS A 74 -12.44 18.02 -28.20
C LYS A 74 -11.78 16.66 -27.93
N PRO A 75 -10.84 16.20 -28.76
CA PRO A 75 -10.10 14.96 -28.49
C PRO A 75 -9.26 15.11 -27.22
N LEU A 76 -9.14 14.02 -26.46
CA LEU A 76 -8.21 13.93 -25.34
C LEU A 76 -6.79 14.23 -25.82
N ASN A 77 -6.14 15.23 -25.24
CA ASN A 77 -4.74 15.50 -25.53
C ASN A 77 -3.89 14.46 -24.79
N GLN A 78 -3.24 13.56 -25.53
CA GLN A 78 -2.41 12.50 -24.95
C GLN A 78 -1.26 13.02 -24.09
N ASN A 79 -0.81 14.26 -24.32
CA ASN A 79 0.23 14.90 -23.51
C ASN A 79 -0.22 15.22 -22.08
N GLN A 80 -1.52 15.14 -21.79
CA GLN A 80 -2.07 15.31 -20.44
C GLN A 80 -2.09 13.97 -19.67
N ILE A 81 -1.90 12.85 -20.37
CA ILE A 81 -1.85 11.53 -19.78
C ILE A 81 -0.44 11.29 -19.23
N LYS A 82 -0.37 10.90 -17.96
CA LYS A 82 0.88 10.42 -17.36
C LYS A 82 0.79 8.93 -17.13
N VAL A 83 1.93 8.27 -17.20
CA VAL A 83 2.03 6.84 -16.98
C VAL A 83 3.04 6.55 -15.88
N LEU A 84 2.68 5.62 -15.03
CA LEU A 84 3.52 5.06 -13.99
C LEU A 84 3.73 3.59 -14.33
N LYS A 85 4.97 3.25 -14.69
CA LYS A 85 5.37 1.88 -14.97
C LYS A 85 5.66 1.15 -13.66
N VAL A 86 4.92 0.09 -13.38
CA VAL A 86 5.10 -0.74 -12.19
C VAL A 86 5.80 -2.03 -12.60
N PRO A 87 7.10 -2.18 -12.31
CA PRO A 87 7.82 -3.40 -12.65
C PRO A 87 7.26 -4.61 -11.89
N SER A 88 7.22 -5.76 -12.56
CA SER A 88 6.78 -7.02 -11.96
C SER A 88 7.85 -8.10 -12.04
N LYS A 89 7.65 -9.20 -11.31
CA LYS A 89 8.56 -10.35 -11.33
C LYS A 89 7.98 -11.43 -12.24
N GLY A 90 8.22 -11.29 -13.54
CA GLY A 90 7.99 -12.34 -14.54
C GLY A 90 6.60 -12.35 -15.19
N ALA A 91 5.67 -11.48 -14.77
CA ALA A 91 4.33 -11.38 -15.37
C ALA A 91 4.18 -10.22 -16.39
N GLY A 92 5.28 -9.51 -16.67
CA GLY A 92 5.28 -8.28 -17.48
C GLY A 92 4.95 -7.04 -16.66
N ASP A 93 5.37 -5.87 -17.13
CA ASP A 93 5.19 -4.63 -16.36
C ASP A 93 3.71 -4.17 -16.37
N LEU A 94 3.24 -3.57 -15.29
CA LEU A 94 1.95 -2.91 -15.27
C LEU A 94 2.10 -1.43 -15.60
N TYR A 95 1.03 -0.83 -16.11
CA TYR A 95 0.99 0.58 -16.48
C TYR A 95 -0.19 1.23 -15.78
N ALA A 96 0.08 1.98 -14.72
CA ALA A 96 -0.90 2.86 -14.10
C ALA A 96 -0.98 4.16 -14.90
N ILE A 97 -2.19 4.56 -15.27
CA ILE A 97 -2.44 5.72 -16.12
C ILE A 97 -3.19 6.76 -15.31
N ASP A 98 -2.60 7.95 -15.26
CA ASP A 98 -3.25 9.16 -14.78
C ASP A 98 -3.85 9.88 -15.99
N PHE A 99 -5.18 9.90 -16.07
CA PHE A 99 -5.85 10.60 -17.15
C PHE A 99 -5.89 12.11 -16.93
N ASN A 100 -5.66 12.61 -15.72
CA ASN A 100 -5.72 14.01 -15.26
C ASN A 100 -6.35 15.01 -16.24
N THR A 101 -7.61 14.79 -16.62
CA THR A 101 -8.33 15.67 -17.53
C THR A 101 -9.67 16.06 -16.93
N PRO A 102 -10.16 17.28 -17.20
CA PRO A 102 -11.42 17.75 -16.63
C PRO A 102 -12.63 16.85 -16.90
N TYR A 103 -12.59 16.03 -17.96
CA TYR A 103 -13.67 15.08 -18.30
C TYR A 103 -13.64 13.79 -17.47
N LEU A 104 -12.45 13.40 -16.99
CA LEU A 104 -12.23 12.18 -16.20
C LEU A 104 -11.86 12.51 -14.76
N CYS A 105 -12.02 13.78 -14.36
CA CYS A 105 -11.90 14.26 -13.00
C CYS A 105 -13.21 14.89 -12.55
N GLY A 106 -13.66 14.56 -11.35
CA GLY A 106 -14.83 15.13 -10.72
C GLY A 106 -14.51 15.64 -9.31
N SER A 107 -15.55 15.96 -8.53
CA SER A 107 -15.39 16.39 -7.13
C SER A 107 -14.71 15.34 -6.24
N GLY A 108 -14.85 14.05 -6.58
CA GLY A 108 -14.23 12.94 -5.85
C GLY A 108 -12.78 12.63 -6.23
N GLY A 109 -12.20 13.32 -7.22
CA GLY A 109 -10.84 13.07 -7.72
C GLY A 109 -10.80 12.75 -9.22
N CYS A 110 -9.64 12.30 -9.69
CA CYS A 110 -9.38 11.92 -11.07
C CYS A 110 -9.39 10.40 -11.23
N LEU A 111 -9.75 9.93 -12.42
CA LEU A 111 -9.64 8.52 -12.78
C LEU A 111 -8.18 8.11 -12.92
N TYR A 112 -7.81 7.06 -12.17
CA TYR A 112 -6.57 6.32 -12.33
C TYR A 112 -6.91 4.87 -12.67
N ALA A 113 -6.30 4.33 -13.73
CA ALA A 113 -6.53 2.95 -14.12
C ALA A 113 -5.21 2.22 -14.39
N VAL A 114 -5.12 0.96 -13.98
CA VAL A 114 -3.95 0.11 -14.16
C VAL A 114 -4.22 -0.92 -15.24
N TYR A 115 -3.26 -1.09 -16.14
CA TYR A 115 -3.34 -1.99 -17.28
C TYR A 115 -2.20 -3.00 -17.30
N THR A 116 -2.48 -4.19 -17.82
CA THR A 116 -1.44 -5.13 -18.27
C THR A 116 -0.84 -4.68 -19.61
N PRO A 117 0.32 -5.22 -20.03
CA PRO A 117 0.93 -4.88 -21.32
C PRO A 117 0.00 -5.08 -22.52
N GLU A 118 -0.92 -6.04 -22.44
CA GLU A 118 -1.89 -6.38 -23.47
C GLU A 118 -3.08 -5.39 -23.53
N GLY A 119 -3.13 -4.38 -22.64
CA GLY A 119 -4.17 -3.36 -22.61
C GLY A 119 -5.44 -3.75 -21.86
N ARG A 120 -5.37 -4.80 -21.03
CA ARG A 120 -6.48 -5.19 -20.14
C ARG A 120 -6.44 -4.38 -18.85
N SER A 121 -7.55 -3.71 -18.51
CA SER A 121 -7.68 -3.01 -17.23
C SER A 121 -7.77 -4.02 -16.08
N VAL A 122 -6.98 -3.78 -15.02
CA VAL A 122 -6.89 -4.64 -13.82
C VAL A 122 -7.15 -3.89 -12.52
N LEU A 123 -7.22 -2.56 -12.56
CA LEU A 123 -7.66 -1.70 -11.46
C LEU A 123 -8.18 -0.40 -12.05
N SER A 124 -9.24 0.17 -11.48
CA SER A 124 -9.79 1.47 -11.87
C SER A 124 -10.37 2.14 -10.63
N LEU A 125 -9.86 3.31 -10.28
CA LEU A 125 -10.22 4.03 -9.06
C LEU A 125 -10.32 5.54 -9.34
N LEU A 126 -11.25 6.20 -8.66
CA LEU A 126 -11.26 7.66 -8.54
C LEU A 126 -10.41 8.06 -7.34
N LEU A 127 -9.32 8.79 -7.58
CA LEU A 127 -8.35 9.15 -6.56
C LEU A 127 -8.13 10.66 -6.52
N ASN A 128 -7.96 11.19 -5.30
CA ASN A 128 -7.54 12.56 -5.07
C ASN A 128 -6.01 12.62 -4.91
N SER A 129 -5.35 13.38 -5.78
CA SER A 129 -3.89 13.56 -5.78
C SER A 129 -3.39 14.67 -4.85
N LYS A 130 -4.29 15.39 -4.16
CA LYS A 130 -3.96 16.42 -3.17
C LYS A 130 -3.49 15.79 -1.86
N LEU A 131 -2.28 15.24 -1.87
CA LEU A 131 -1.64 14.62 -0.72
C LEU A 131 -0.65 15.58 -0.04
N PRO A 132 -0.35 15.37 1.26
CA PRO A 132 0.75 16.05 1.93
C PRO A 132 2.07 15.90 1.18
N LYS A 133 2.96 16.89 1.32
CA LYS A 133 4.26 16.89 0.62
C LYS A 133 5.04 15.59 0.90
N GLY A 134 5.76 15.11 -0.10
CA GLY A 134 6.54 13.88 0.00
C GLY A 134 5.72 12.58 0.08
N THR A 135 4.38 12.64 0.09
CA THR A 135 3.54 11.44 0.11
C THR A 135 3.17 11.00 -1.31
N PRO A 136 3.62 9.83 -1.78
CA PRO A 136 3.28 9.34 -3.11
C PRO A 136 1.81 8.88 -3.16
N LEU A 137 1.14 9.14 -4.28
CA LEU A 137 -0.21 8.61 -4.54
C LEU A 137 -0.19 7.08 -4.72
N PHE A 138 0.83 6.57 -5.41
CA PHE A 138 1.07 5.15 -5.63
C PHE A 138 2.47 4.78 -5.16
N SER A 139 2.57 3.68 -4.44
CA SER A 139 3.84 3.05 -4.09
C SER A 139 3.76 1.53 -4.28
N ILE A 140 4.92 0.90 -4.42
CA ILE A 140 5.03 -0.56 -4.54
C ILE A 140 5.15 -1.15 -3.15
N GLY A 141 4.23 -2.05 -2.81
CA GLY A 141 4.30 -2.85 -1.59
C GLY A 141 5.29 -4.00 -1.73
N GLU A 142 5.85 -4.45 -0.60
CA GLU A 142 6.85 -5.53 -0.56
C GLU A 142 6.30 -6.90 -0.99
N GLN A 143 4.99 -7.09 -0.83
CA GLN A 143 4.33 -8.35 -1.15
C GLN A 143 4.11 -8.48 -2.67
N THR A 144 4.37 -9.66 -3.22
CA THR A 144 4.04 -10.03 -4.59
C THR A 144 2.99 -11.14 -4.57
N ARG A 145 1.93 -10.99 -5.35
CA ARG A 145 0.90 -12.04 -5.54
C ARG A 145 0.67 -12.26 -7.02
N ASN A 146 0.65 -13.52 -7.44
CA ASN A 146 0.37 -13.91 -8.83
C ASN A 146 1.26 -13.17 -9.85
N GLY A 147 2.54 -13.00 -9.53
CA GLY A 147 3.54 -12.36 -10.40
C GLY A 147 3.62 -10.82 -10.34
N PHE A 148 2.64 -10.16 -9.72
CA PHE A 148 2.61 -8.69 -9.61
C PHE A 148 2.83 -8.22 -8.17
N PRO A 149 3.56 -7.10 -7.95
CA PRO A 149 3.63 -6.51 -6.64
C PRO A 149 2.27 -5.96 -6.22
N CYS A 150 1.98 -5.97 -4.92
CA CYS A 150 0.83 -5.26 -4.38
C CYS A 150 1.05 -3.76 -4.52
N LEU A 151 0.02 -3.03 -4.87
CA LEU A 151 0.03 -1.58 -4.95
C LEU A 151 -0.44 -1.00 -3.62
N VAL A 152 0.22 0.05 -3.15
CA VAL A 152 -0.25 0.86 -2.02
C VAL A 152 -0.69 2.20 -2.58
N ILE A 153 -1.91 2.60 -2.23
CA ILE A 153 -2.52 3.83 -2.73
C ILE A 153 -2.84 4.72 -1.54
N ALA A 154 -2.26 5.92 -1.52
CA ALA A 154 -2.52 6.91 -0.48
C ALA A 154 -3.70 7.81 -0.88
N GLN A 155 -4.58 8.13 0.05
CA GLN A 155 -5.67 9.11 -0.14
C GLN A 155 -5.68 10.09 1.02
N PRO A 156 -5.95 11.39 0.76
CA PRO A 156 -6.07 12.37 1.82
C PRO A 156 -7.30 12.06 2.68
N GLN A 157 -7.18 12.32 3.97
CA GLN A 157 -8.29 12.25 4.92
C GLN A 157 -8.80 13.67 5.22
N VAL A 158 -9.94 13.76 5.91
CA VAL A 158 -10.55 15.05 6.29
C VAL A 158 -9.66 15.82 7.25
N GLU A 159 -8.96 15.11 8.14
CA GLU A 159 -7.97 15.69 9.05
C GLU A 159 -6.69 16.07 8.28
N GLU A 160 -6.31 17.34 8.38
CA GLU A 160 -5.07 17.85 7.79
C GLU A 160 -3.88 16.98 8.21
N GLU A 161 -2.95 16.76 7.27
CA GLU A 161 -1.74 15.94 7.47
C GLU A 161 -1.97 14.44 7.72
N THR A 162 -3.19 13.91 7.55
CA THR A 162 -3.42 12.45 7.63
C THR A 162 -3.76 11.86 6.26
N VAL A 163 -3.29 10.63 6.06
CA VAL A 163 -3.49 9.87 4.82
C VAL A 163 -3.92 8.45 5.14
N SER A 164 -4.91 7.96 4.40
CA SER A 164 -5.25 6.54 4.36
C SER A 164 -4.40 5.84 3.31
N ARG A 165 -3.80 4.71 3.66
CA ARG A 165 -3.02 3.85 2.78
C ARG A 165 -3.77 2.55 2.54
N SER A 166 -4.19 2.31 1.31
CA SER A 166 -4.93 1.12 0.89
C SER A 166 -4.04 0.20 0.08
N ARG A 167 -3.90 -1.05 0.51
CA ARG A 167 -3.11 -2.07 -0.19
C ARG A 167 -4.02 -2.89 -1.10
N TYR A 168 -3.67 -2.96 -2.37
CA TYR A 168 -4.32 -3.75 -3.39
C TYR A 168 -3.38 -4.84 -3.89
N CYS A 169 -3.83 -6.08 -4.00
CA CYS A 169 -3.03 -7.19 -4.53
C CYS A 169 -3.75 -7.88 -5.69
N TYR A 170 -2.99 -8.42 -6.63
CA TYR A 170 -3.54 -9.08 -7.82
C TYR A 170 -4.01 -10.51 -7.49
N GLU A 171 -5.29 -10.80 -7.76
CA GLU A 171 -5.94 -12.09 -7.49
C GLU A 171 -6.32 -12.81 -8.80
N GLY A 172 -5.45 -12.77 -9.79
CA GLY A 172 -5.59 -13.51 -11.06
C GLY A 172 -6.44 -12.81 -12.13
N ARG A 173 -7.47 -12.06 -11.74
CA ARG A 173 -8.32 -11.27 -12.67
C ARG A 173 -8.09 -9.77 -12.58
N GLY A 174 -7.74 -9.27 -11.40
CA GLY A 174 -7.58 -7.84 -11.12
C GLY A 174 -7.02 -7.63 -9.72
N PHE A 175 -6.80 -6.37 -9.38
CA PHE A 175 -6.36 -5.94 -8.06
C PHE A 175 -7.55 -5.79 -7.11
N THR A 176 -7.45 -6.38 -5.93
CA THR A 176 -8.47 -6.29 -4.87
C THR A 176 -7.89 -5.67 -3.61
N LEU A 177 -8.68 -4.87 -2.91
CA LEU A 177 -8.31 -4.31 -1.61
C LEU A 177 -8.10 -5.43 -0.59
N VAL A 178 -6.91 -5.49 0.03
CA VAL A 178 -6.57 -6.49 1.05
C VAL A 178 -6.42 -5.90 2.44
N ASN A 179 -6.08 -4.60 2.54
CA ASN A 179 -5.85 -3.92 3.81
C ASN A 179 -5.96 -2.41 3.61
N SER A 180 -6.40 -1.68 4.63
CA SER A 180 -6.35 -0.23 4.70
C SER A 180 -5.91 0.23 6.09
N SER A 181 -5.02 1.21 6.16
CA SER A 181 -4.60 1.85 7.42
C SER A 181 -4.61 3.37 7.29
N VAL A 182 -4.62 4.08 8.41
CA VAL A 182 -4.52 5.55 8.47
C VAL A 182 -3.23 5.91 9.19
N THR A 183 -2.56 6.94 8.69
CA THR A 183 -1.20 7.33 9.09
C THR A 183 -1.02 8.82 8.87
N LYS A 184 -0.07 9.45 9.57
CA LYS A 184 0.32 10.83 9.24
C LYS A 184 1.02 10.86 7.86
N GLY A 185 0.72 11.87 7.07
CA GLY A 185 1.41 12.20 5.82
C GLY A 185 2.83 12.70 6.10
N GLY A 186 3.70 12.62 5.09
CA GLY A 186 5.09 13.08 5.22
C GLY A 186 5.16 14.55 5.67
N ALA A 187 6.05 14.81 6.63
CA ALA A 187 6.45 16.16 7.06
C ALA A 187 7.55 16.70 6.13
#